data_AF-A0A1Q9RY59-F1
#
_entry.id   AF-A0A1Q9RY59-F1
#
_cell.length_a   1.000
_cell.length_b   1.000
_cell.length_c   1.000
_cell.angle_alpha   90.00
_cell.angle_beta   90.00
_cell.angle_gamma   90.00
#
_symmetry.space_group_name_H-M   'P 1'
#
loop_
_entity.id
_entity.type
_entity.pdbx_description
1 polymer ?
#
loop_
_entity_poly.entity_id
_entity_poly.type
_entity_poly.pdbx_seq_one_letter_code
_entity_poly.pdbx_strand_id
1 'polypeptide(L)'
;MLRAEGYRTGWVGKWHLGGATGHRPQDHGFDETFGFHAGSVDYYSHIYYGGDKRETVVNGERRRGTPMHDLWQNGEEIHRDGRYLTELIAENAVDFVQAHAHDTRPFFLYVPFTPRTTRCTHRSATRTASPISRGSGRSWRR
;
A
#
# COMPACT_ATOMS: atom_id res chain seq x y z
N MET A 1 -0.30 -16.67 -20.03
CA MET A 1 -1.02 -17.44 -21.06
C MET A 1 -1.85 -16.54 -21.99
N LEU A 2 -2.76 -15.69 -21.50
CA LEU A 2 -3.59 -14.84 -22.38
C LEU A 2 -2.81 -13.83 -23.26
N ARG A 3 -1.74 -13.26 -22.73
CA ARG A 3 -0.85 -12.36 -23.49
C ARG A 3 -0.29 -13.00 -24.76
N ALA A 4 0.05 -14.30 -24.70
CA ALA A 4 0.58 -15.04 -25.85
C ALA A 4 -0.49 -15.28 -26.93
N GLU A 5 -1.77 -15.30 -26.54
CA GLU A 5 -2.92 -15.43 -27.43
C GLU A 5 -3.39 -14.08 -28.02
N GLY A 6 -2.60 -13.01 -27.84
CA GLY A 6 -2.87 -11.69 -28.43
C GLY A 6 -3.75 -10.76 -27.59
N TYR A 7 -4.07 -11.11 -26.34
CA TYR A 7 -4.82 -10.24 -25.44
C TYR A 7 -3.98 -9.05 -24.97
N ARG A 8 -4.64 -7.90 -24.79
CA ARG A 8 -4.16 -6.84 -23.90
C ARG A 8 -4.33 -7.28 -22.46
N THR A 9 -3.30 -7.16 -21.64
CA THR A 9 -3.36 -7.65 -20.26
C THR A 9 -3.08 -6.54 -19.25
N GLY A 10 -4.02 -6.33 -18.33
CA GLY A 10 -3.93 -5.30 -17.29
C GLY A 10 -4.08 -5.90 -15.89
N TRP A 11 -3.32 -5.37 -14.92
CA TRP A 11 -3.52 -5.63 -13.50
C TRP A 11 -3.62 -4.31 -12.74
N VAL A 12 -4.68 -4.16 -11.94
CA VAL A 12 -4.96 -2.94 -11.17
C VAL A 12 -5.38 -3.30 -9.75
N GLY A 13 -4.49 -3.10 -8.76
CA GLY A 13 -4.83 -3.26 -7.33
C GLY A 13 -3.79 -4.01 -6.51
N LYS A 14 -4.23 -5.03 -5.77
CA LYS A 14 -3.35 -5.83 -4.88
C LYS A 14 -2.68 -6.98 -5.62
N TRP A 15 -1.39 -7.19 -5.39
CA TRP A 15 -0.67 -8.35 -5.94
C TRP A 15 -0.44 -9.45 -4.90
N HIS A 16 0.40 -9.20 -3.89
CA HIS A 16 0.70 -10.13 -2.80
C HIS A 16 1.33 -11.49 -3.21
N LEU A 17 1.98 -11.56 -4.36
CA LEU A 17 2.81 -12.71 -4.79
C LEU A 17 4.31 -12.41 -4.84
N GLY A 18 4.71 -11.22 -4.36
CA GLY A 18 6.11 -10.77 -4.30
C GLY A 18 6.39 -9.58 -5.22
N GLY A 19 7.37 -8.75 -4.84
CA GLY A 19 7.82 -7.59 -5.63
C GLY A 19 9.22 -7.74 -6.23
N ALA A 20 9.91 -8.85 -5.96
CA ALA A 20 11.22 -9.14 -6.53
C ALA A 20 11.09 -9.49 -8.02
N THR A 21 12.15 -9.24 -8.79
CA THR A 21 12.23 -9.69 -10.19
C THR A 21 11.89 -11.16 -10.32
N GLY A 22 11.11 -11.51 -11.34
CA GLY A 22 10.55 -12.85 -11.57
C GLY A 22 9.24 -13.13 -10.83
N HIS A 23 8.81 -12.23 -9.94
CA HIS A 23 7.57 -12.36 -9.16
C HIS A 23 6.63 -11.16 -9.35
N ARG A 24 7.02 -10.16 -10.13
CA ARG A 24 6.19 -8.96 -10.37
C ARG A 24 5.06 -9.31 -11.34
N PRO A 25 3.94 -8.57 -11.33
CA PRO A 25 2.86 -8.81 -12.29
C PRO A 25 3.34 -8.82 -13.75
N GLN A 26 4.31 -7.96 -14.09
CA GLN A 26 4.90 -7.88 -15.44
C GLN A 26 5.64 -9.16 -15.85
N ASP A 27 6.28 -9.83 -14.89
CA ASP A 27 6.97 -11.11 -15.10
C ASP A 27 5.97 -12.26 -15.35
N HIS A 28 4.70 -12.05 -15.00
CA HIS A 28 3.61 -13.03 -15.16
C HIS A 28 2.65 -12.68 -16.31
N GLY A 29 3.08 -11.79 -17.21
CA GLY A 29 2.40 -11.53 -18.47
C GLY A 29 1.24 -10.54 -18.38
N PHE A 30 1.34 -9.56 -17.48
CA PHE A 30 0.56 -8.32 -17.51
C PHE A 30 1.36 -7.21 -18.20
N ASP A 31 0.79 -6.59 -19.23
CA ASP A 31 1.42 -5.50 -20.00
C ASP A 31 1.32 -4.16 -19.26
N GLU A 32 0.15 -3.87 -18.68
CA GLU A 32 -0.12 -2.64 -17.94
C GLU A 32 -0.40 -2.96 -16.47
N THR A 33 0.29 -2.25 -15.58
CA THR A 33 0.28 -2.59 -14.15
C THR A 33 0.11 -1.34 -13.30
N PHE A 34 -0.81 -1.40 -12.34
CA PHE A 34 -1.01 -0.36 -11.34
C PHE A 34 -1.37 -0.98 -9.98
N GLY A 35 -0.76 -0.50 -8.92
CA GLY A 35 -1.15 -0.86 -7.55
C GLY A 35 0.04 -1.25 -6.70
N PHE A 36 -0.14 -2.20 -5.78
CA PHE A 36 0.82 -2.48 -4.73
C PHE A 36 1.16 -3.96 -4.59
N HIS A 37 2.36 -4.26 -4.10
CA HIS A 37 2.90 -5.62 -4.05
C HIS A 37 2.69 -6.32 -2.71
N ALA A 38 2.62 -5.58 -1.61
CA ALA A 38 2.43 -6.06 -0.26
C ALA A 38 1.03 -6.67 -0.04
N GLY A 39 0.84 -7.29 1.13
CA GLY A 39 -0.46 -7.84 1.53
C GLY A 39 -1.52 -6.79 1.86
N SER A 40 -1.09 -5.57 2.18
CA SER A 40 -1.93 -4.43 2.51
C SER A 40 -1.09 -3.16 2.47
N VAL A 41 -1.70 -2.02 2.18
CA VAL A 41 -1.12 -0.69 2.38
C VAL A 41 -2.15 0.21 3.05
N ASP A 42 -1.71 1.30 3.65
CA ASP A 42 -2.62 2.35 4.08
C ASP A 42 -3.30 3.00 2.86
N TYR A 43 -4.56 3.40 3.04
CA TYR A 43 -5.41 3.85 1.93
C TYR A 43 -5.09 5.24 1.40
N TYR A 44 -4.30 6.05 2.11
CA TYR A 44 -3.99 7.43 1.71
C TYR A 44 -2.50 7.67 1.52
N SER A 45 -1.68 7.08 2.38
CA SER A 45 -0.22 7.16 2.28
C SER A 45 0.38 6.06 1.42
N HIS A 46 -0.37 4.99 1.11
CA HIS A 46 0.13 3.82 0.37
C HIS A 46 1.33 3.15 1.02
N ILE A 47 1.51 3.37 2.32
CA ILE A 47 2.58 2.78 3.11
C ILE A 47 2.15 1.43 3.65
N TYR A 48 2.99 0.43 3.47
CA TYR A 48 2.91 -0.82 4.19
C TYR A 48 3.60 -0.72 5.55
N TYR A 49 2.80 -0.68 6.61
CA TYR A 49 3.29 -0.67 8.00
C TYR A 49 3.60 -2.06 8.56
N GLY A 50 3.27 -3.12 7.81
CA GLY A 50 3.55 -4.50 8.21
C GLY A 50 4.92 -5.00 7.78
N GLY A 51 5.84 -4.08 7.45
CA GLY A 51 7.14 -4.29 6.80
C GLY A 51 7.98 -5.45 7.36
N ASP A 52 9.11 -5.72 6.71
CA ASP A 52 9.90 -6.95 6.86
C ASP A 52 9.84 -7.50 8.31
N LYS A 53 9.24 -8.70 8.45
CA LYS A 53 9.11 -9.36 9.76
C LYS A 53 10.47 -9.72 10.34
N ARG A 54 11.51 -9.67 9.52
CA ARG A 54 12.92 -9.76 9.89
C ARG A 54 13.27 -8.56 10.76
N GLU A 55 13.61 -8.86 11.99
CA GLU A 55 14.15 -7.91 12.94
C GLU A 55 15.47 -7.35 12.36
N THR A 56 15.49 -6.07 12.03
CA THR A 56 16.71 -5.38 11.57
C THR A 56 17.28 -4.58 12.72
N VAL A 57 18.58 -4.72 12.96
CA VAL A 57 19.29 -3.91 13.96
C VAL A 57 19.83 -2.67 13.25
N VAL A 58 19.25 -1.51 13.56
CA VAL A 58 19.74 -0.21 13.08
C VAL A 58 20.25 0.55 14.29
N ASN A 59 21.53 0.95 14.29
CA ASN A 59 22.19 1.63 15.41
C ASN A 59 22.11 0.89 16.76
N GLY A 60 22.11 -0.45 16.73
CA GLY A 60 21.97 -1.27 17.95
C GLY A 60 20.53 -1.46 18.43
N GLU A 61 19.53 -0.82 17.79
CA GLU A 61 18.11 -1.00 18.10
C GLU A 61 17.48 -2.04 17.19
N ARG A 62 16.81 -3.04 17.79
CA ARG A 62 15.95 -4.00 17.09
C ARG A 62 14.71 -3.26 16.57
N ARG A 63 14.63 -3.03 15.27
CA ARG A 63 13.44 -2.48 14.60
C ARG A 63 12.74 -3.59 13.83
N ARG A 64 11.41 -3.61 13.95
CA ARG A 64 10.54 -4.53 13.23
C ARG A 64 9.55 -3.71 12.42
N GLY A 65 9.42 -4.01 11.14
CA GLY A 65 8.48 -3.32 10.27
C GLY A 65 8.85 -1.87 9.98
N THR A 66 9.96 -1.67 9.26
CA THR A 66 10.21 -0.37 8.63
C THR A 66 9.05 -0.06 7.68
N PRO A 67 8.33 1.05 7.86
CA PRO A 67 7.29 1.46 6.94
C PRO A 67 7.90 1.65 5.54
N MET A 68 7.28 1.06 4.54
CA MET A 68 7.75 1.13 3.16
C MET A 68 6.59 1.61 2.29
N HIS A 69 6.84 2.61 1.44
CA HIS A 69 5.89 3.00 0.42
C HIS A 69 5.83 1.88 -0.64
N ASP A 70 4.63 1.57 -1.11
CA ASP A 70 4.42 0.43 -2.01
C ASP A 70 3.28 0.75 -2.95
N LEU A 71 3.47 1.72 -3.84
CA LEU A 71 2.56 2.01 -4.94
C LEU A 71 3.37 2.13 -6.23
N TRP A 72 2.97 1.36 -7.24
CA TRP A 72 3.72 1.16 -8.46
C TRP A 72 2.82 1.31 -9.67
N GLN A 73 3.37 1.88 -10.74
CA GLN A 73 2.74 1.96 -12.05
C GLN A 73 3.78 1.57 -13.10
N ASN A 74 3.49 0.54 -13.88
CA ASN A 74 4.36 0.03 -14.94
C ASN A 74 5.81 -0.23 -14.48
N GLY A 75 5.97 -0.62 -13.21
CA GLY A 75 7.26 -1.01 -12.62
C GLY A 75 8.04 0.15 -12.01
N GLU A 76 7.49 1.37 -12.09
CA GLU A 76 8.02 2.55 -11.43
C GLU A 76 7.24 2.83 -10.15
N GLU A 77 7.95 3.17 -9.09
CA GLU A 77 7.34 3.59 -7.82
C GLU A 77 6.76 5.00 -7.98
N ILE A 78 5.50 5.18 -7.61
CA ILE A 78 4.77 6.45 -7.77
C ILE A 78 4.11 6.88 -6.47
N HIS A 79 4.18 8.17 -6.16
CA HIS A 79 3.55 8.71 -4.95
C HIS A 79 2.22 9.41 -5.29
N ARG A 80 1.17 9.07 -4.53
CA ARG A 80 -0.18 9.64 -4.66
C ARG A 80 -0.75 10.00 -3.29
N ASP A 81 0.08 10.59 -2.43
CA ASP A 81 -0.25 10.89 -1.04
C ASP A 81 -1.57 11.67 -0.92
N GLY A 82 -2.42 11.22 0.01
CA GLY A 82 -3.72 11.84 0.28
C GLY A 82 -4.83 11.44 -0.70
N ARG A 83 -4.53 10.72 -1.78
CA ARG A 83 -5.55 10.13 -2.65
C ARG A 83 -6.01 8.79 -2.08
N TYR A 84 -7.31 8.52 -2.16
CA TYR A 84 -7.87 7.29 -1.64
C TYR A 84 -7.60 6.11 -2.59
N LEU A 85 -6.93 5.08 -2.10
CA LEU A 85 -6.48 3.94 -2.90
C LEU A 85 -7.60 3.24 -3.69
N THR A 86 -8.82 3.13 -3.12
CA THR A 86 -9.93 2.46 -3.82
C THR A 86 -10.35 3.24 -5.06
N GLU A 87 -10.36 4.57 -4.97
CA GLU A 87 -10.63 5.45 -6.10
C GLU A 87 -9.52 5.34 -7.13
N LEU A 88 -8.26 5.36 -6.71
CA LEU A 88 -7.13 5.17 -7.63
C LEU A 88 -7.22 3.83 -8.40
N ILE A 89 -7.57 2.74 -7.73
CA ILE A 89 -7.79 1.43 -8.37
C ILE A 89 -8.94 1.50 -9.37
N ALA A 90 -10.07 2.13 -9.00
CA ALA A 90 -11.22 2.25 -9.88
C ALA A 90 -10.92 3.13 -11.10
N GLU A 91 -10.28 4.28 -10.90
CA GLU A 91 -9.84 5.21 -11.95
C GLU A 91 -8.92 4.49 -12.94
N ASN A 92 -7.86 3.83 -12.48
CA ASN A 92 -6.92 3.13 -13.36
C ASN A 92 -7.57 1.93 -14.08
N ALA A 93 -8.55 1.26 -13.47
CA ALA A 93 -9.30 0.21 -14.13
C ALA A 93 -10.18 0.76 -15.26
N VAL A 94 -10.84 1.89 -15.03
CA VAL A 94 -11.63 2.61 -16.05
C VAL A 94 -10.71 3.09 -17.18
N ASP A 95 -9.58 3.70 -16.85
CA ASP A 95 -8.60 4.19 -17.82
C ASP A 95 -8.11 3.05 -18.74
N PHE A 96 -7.80 1.88 -18.18
CA PHE A 96 -7.43 0.71 -18.96
C PHE A 96 -8.55 0.28 -19.93
N VAL A 97 -9.78 0.16 -19.45
CA VAL A 97 -10.91 -0.24 -20.31
C VAL A 97 -11.13 0.78 -21.42
N GLN A 98 -11.07 2.08 -21.12
CA GLN A 98 -11.24 3.14 -22.11
C GLN A 98 -10.12 3.14 -23.15
N ALA A 99 -8.87 2.96 -22.73
CA ALA A 99 -7.72 2.90 -23.63
C ALA A 99 -7.82 1.76 -24.65
N HIS A 100 -8.44 0.63 -24.28
CA HIS A 100 -8.55 -0.55 -25.12
C HIS A 100 -9.96 -0.80 -25.70
N ALA A 101 -10.93 0.08 -25.43
CA ALA A 101 -12.33 -0.11 -25.85
C ALA A 101 -12.51 -0.17 -27.38
N HIS A 102 -11.59 0.44 -28.13
CA HIS A 102 -11.62 0.50 -29.59
C HIS A 102 -10.51 -0.33 -30.25
N ASP A 103 -9.75 -1.12 -29.47
CA ASP A 103 -8.76 -2.05 -30.03
C ASP A 103 -9.49 -3.25 -30.65
N THR A 104 -8.97 -3.73 -31.78
CA THR A 104 -9.38 -5.00 -32.39
C THR A 104 -9.03 -6.22 -31.53
N ARG A 105 -8.03 -6.10 -30.66
CA ARG A 105 -7.63 -7.16 -29.73
C ARG A 105 -8.51 -7.16 -28.50
N PRO A 106 -8.92 -8.34 -28.00
CA PRO A 106 -9.60 -8.43 -26.72
C PRO A 106 -8.65 -8.07 -25.56
N PHE A 107 -9.21 -7.67 -24.42
CA PHE A 107 -8.45 -7.40 -23.22
C PHE A 107 -8.84 -8.32 -22.06
N PHE A 108 -7.89 -8.54 -21.16
CA PHE A 108 -8.06 -9.16 -19.86
C PHE A 108 -7.59 -8.19 -18.80
N LEU A 109 -8.48 -7.83 -17.88
CA LEU A 109 -8.18 -6.92 -16.78
C LEU A 109 -8.45 -7.63 -15.44
N TYR A 110 -7.42 -7.70 -14.60
CA TYR A 110 -7.51 -8.25 -13.25
C TYR A 110 -7.53 -7.12 -12.21
N VAL A 111 -8.66 -6.95 -11.50
CA VAL A 111 -8.87 -5.84 -10.53
C VAL A 111 -9.10 -6.35 -9.10
N PRO A 112 -8.05 -6.83 -8.40
CA PRO A 112 -8.15 -7.25 -7.01
C PRO A 112 -8.21 -6.05 -6.06
N PHE A 113 -9.42 -5.64 -5.67
CA PHE A 113 -9.62 -4.66 -4.61
C PHE A 113 -9.10 -5.16 -3.27
N THR A 114 -8.62 -4.22 -2.46
CA THR A 114 -8.17 -4.52 -1.10
C THR A 114 -9.36 -4.51 -0.15
N PRO A 115 -9.61 -5.63 0.57
CA PRO A 115 -10.61 -5.63 1.63
C PRO A 115 -10.13 -4.70 2.75
N ARG A 116 -11.06 -3.97 3.39
CA ARG A 116 -10.75 -3.14 4.56
C ARG A 116 -10.12 -4.00 5.65
N THR A 117 -8.80 -4.02 5.70
CA THR A 117 -8.06 -4.76 6.72
C THR A 117 -7.86 -3.82 7.92
N THR A 118 -8.27 -4.29 9.09
CA THR A 118 -8.21 -3.55 10.38
C THR A 118 -6.79 -3.23 10.85
N ARG A 119 -5.76 -3.59 10.08
CA ARG A 119 -4.34 -3.46 10.47
C ARG A 119 -3.68 -2.14 10.08
N CYS A 120 -4.29 -1.35 9.19
CA CYS A 120 -3.73 -0.08 8.73
C CYS A 120 -4.52 1.14 9.23
N THR A 121 -5.27 1.04 10.33
CA THR A 121 -5.75 2.25 11.02
C THR A 121 -4.63 2.78 11.89
N HIS A 122 -4.26 4.05 11.67
CA HIS A 122 -3.36 4.80 12.53
C HIS A 122 -3.78 4.60 13.99
N ARG A 123 -2.97 3.90 14.77
CA ARG A 123 -3.16 3.85 16.22
C ARG A 123 -2.70 5.20 16.72
N SER A 124 -3.60 6.18 16.73
CA SER A 124 -3.40 7.44 17.44
C SER A 124 -3.07 7.07 18.88
N ALA A 125 -1.78 7.09 19.22
CA ALA A 125 -1.35 6.92 20.58
C ALA A 125 -1.80 8.18 21.31
N THR A 126 -2.99 8.15 21.91
CA THR A 126 -3.43 9.13 22.88
C THR A 126 -2.42 9.08 24.01
N ARG A 127 -1.42 9.96 23.96
CA ARG A 127 -0.46 10.15 25.04
C ARG A 127 -1.23 10.82 26.15
N THR A 128 -1.78 10.01 27.05
CA THR A 128 -2.33 10.44 28.33
C THR A 128 -1.26 11.27 29.03
N ALA A 129 -1.46 12.58 29.07
CA ALA A 129 -0.72 13.46 29.94
C ALA A 129 -0.98 13.01 31.38
N SER A 130 0.05 12.50 32.05
CA SER A 130 0.00 12.25 33.49
C SER A 130 0.14 13.59 34.24
N PRO A 131 -0.49 13.75 35.41
CA PRO A 131 -0.57 15.05 36.08
C PRO A 131 0.77 15.42 36.73
N ILE A 132 1.03 16.73 36.72
CA ILE A 132 2.17 17.42 37.31
C ILE A 132 2.36 17.03 38.79
N SER A 133 3.63 16.80 39.13
CA SER A 133 4.13 16.46 40.46
C SER A 133 3.84 17.53 41.52
N ARG A 134 3.60 17.03 42.74
CA ARG A 134 3.32 17.75 43.99
C ARG A 134 4.33 18.86 44.30
N GLY A 135 3.82 20.10 44.39
CA GLY A 135 4.50 21.23 45.02
C GLY A 135 4.16 21.33 46.50
N SER A 136 5.20 21.34 47.32
CA SER A 136 5.20 21.44 48.78
C SER A 136 4.80 22.82 49.30
N GLY A 137 3.97 22.84 50.35
CA GLY A 137 4.08 23.82 51.44
C GLY A 137 3.19 25.05 51.36
N ARG A 138 2.21 25.14 52.29
CA ARG A 138 2.16 26.15 53.36
C ARG A 138 1.00 25.86 54.32
N SER A 139 1.35 25.87 55.59
CA SER A 139 0.49 25.68 56.77
C SER A 139 -0.44 26.86 56.99
N TRP A 140 -1.69 26.59 57.36
CA TRP A 140 -2.58 27.57 58.00
C TRP A 140 -2.69 27.25 59.49
N ARG A 141 -2.34 28.23 60.35
CA ARG A 141 -2.74 28.27 61.75
C ARG A 141 -3.30 29.66 62.07
N ARG A 142 -4.50 29.60 62.69
CA ARG A 142 -5.32 30.61 63.36
C ARG A 142 -6.01 31.63 62.47
#